data_AF-A0A9K3KQH5-F1
#
_entry.id   AF-A0A9K3KQH5-F1
#
_cell.length_a   1.000
_cell.length_b   1.000
_cell.length_c   1.000
_cell.angle_alpha   90.00
_cell.angle_beta   90.00
_cell.angle_gamma   90.00
#
_symmetry.space_group_name_H-M   'P 1'
#
loop_
_entity.id
_entity.type
_entity.pdbx_description
1 polymer ?
#
loop_
_entity_poly.entity_id
_entity_poly.type
_entity_poly.pdbx_seq_one_letter_code
_entity_poly.pdbx_strand_id
1 'polypeptide(L)'
;MPNLHRRSDMCEDSDHRCETWSAAGECDNNPIYMLANCKMACGECDVVGICSDKNEQCSGWAQFGECESNPQYMLENCKESCGECGGDTNEKFSTQLPVGPIGCEDTNASCESWAAEGECTANVEFMIENCPRSYGSC
;
A
#
# COMPACT_ATOMS: atom_id res chain seq x y z
N MET A 1 -21.47 -10.87 -22.19
CA MET A 1 -20.04 -11.01 -21.87
C MET A 1 -19.54 -9.63 -21.50
N PRO A 2 -19.39 -9.28 -20.21
CA PRO A 2 -18.87 -7.98 -19.86
C PRO A 2 -17.35 -7.99 -20.05
N ASN A 3 -16.86 -7.08 -20.88
CA ASN A 3 -15.45 -6.81 -21.07
C ASN A 3 -14.85 -6.34 -19.74
N LEU A 4 -14.00 -7.18 -19.13
CA LEU A 4 -13.04 -6.75 -18.13
C LEU A 4 -11.99 -5.88 -18.84
N HIS A 5 -12.29 -4.59 -19.01
CA HIS A 5 -11.23 -3.62 -19.28
C HIS A 5 -10.38 -3.52 -18.01
N ARG A 6 -9.28 -4.25 -18.06
CA ARG A 6 -8.16 -4.25 -17.12
C ARG A 6 -7.82 -2.80 -16.79
N ARG A 7 -7.75 -2.47 -15.50
CA ARG A 7 -7.53 -1.13 -14.95
C ARG A 7 -6.09 -0.61 -15.17
N SER A 8 -5.46 -0.97 -16.29
CA SER A 8 -4.02 -0.79 -16.52
C SER A 8 -3.66 -0.21 -17.89
N ASP A 9 -4.64 0.16 -18.73
CA ASP A 9 -4.29 0.52 -20.12
C ASP A 9 -3.82 1.96 -20.36
N MET A 10 -3.91 2.92 -19.42
CA MET A 10 -3.38 4.27 -19.67
C MET A 10 -2.84 4.95 -18.41
N CYS A 11 -1.87 4.32 -17.77
CA CYS A 11 -0.91 5.06 -16.96
C CYS A 11 0.28 5.39 -17.86
N GLU A 12 0.31 6.60 -18.38
CA GLU A 12 1.47 7.12 -19.10
C GLU A 12 1.57 8.63 -18.86
N ASP A 13 2.77 9.14 -18.94
CA ASP A 13 3.00 10.58 -18.94
C ASP A 13 2.79 11.12 -20.35
N SER A 14 1.96 12.15 -20.45
CA SER A 14 1.61 12.83 -21.70
C SER A 14 2.62 13.92 -22.09
N ASP A 15 3.52 14.33 -21.18
CA ASP A 15 4.56 15.33 -21.44
C ASP A 15 5.94 14.82 -21.02
N HIS A 16 6.92 14.95 -21.91
CA HIS A 16 8.33 14.63 -21.62
C HIS A 16 8.92 15.37 -20.40
N ARG A 17 8.28 16.44 -19.92
CA ARG A 17 8.70 17.21 -18.74
C ARG A 17 8.11 16.71 -17.43
N CYS A 18 7.25 15.69 -17.46
CA CYS A 18 6.61 15.15 -16.26
C CYS A 18 7.62 14.76 -15.16
N GLU A 19 8.76 14.17 -15.52
CA GLU A 19 9.85 13.89 -14.56
C GLU A 19 10.41 15.16 -13.92
N THR A 20 10.64 16.20 -14.71
CA THR A 20 11.20 17.48 -14.22
C THR A 20 10.22 18.19 -13.30
N TRP A 21 8.93 18.17 -13.64
CA TRP A 21 7.87 18.78 -12.85
C TRP A 21 7.58 18.01 -11.56
N SER A 22 7.57 16.67 -11.62
CA SER A 22 7.50 15.83 -10.43
C SER A 22 8.66 16.12 -9.48
N ALA A 23 9.90 16.17 -9.99
CA ALA A 23 11.08 16.54 -9.20
C ALA A 23 11.03 17.97 -8.63
N ALA A 24 10.30 18.88 -9.27
CA ALA A 24 10.04 20.23 -8.77
C ALA A 24 8.89 20.31 -7.75
N GLY A 25 8.25 19.17 -7.41
CA GLY A 25 7.14 19.11 -6.46
C GLY A 25 5.79 19.51 -7.03
N GLU A 26 5.61 19.49 -8.36
CA GLU A 26 4.33 19.86 -8.99
C GLU A 26 3.21 18.86 -8.66
N CYS A 27 3.53 17.62 -8.26
CA CYS A 27 2.52 16.66 -7.81
C CYS A 27 1.75 17.17 -6.58
N ASP A 28 2.40 17.96 -5.72
CA ASP A 28 1.77 18.58 -4.53
C ASP A 28 1.24 19.99 -4.83
N ASN A 29 2.00 20.78 -5.60
CA ASN A 29 1.68 22.19 -5.87
C ASN A 29 0.64 22.37 -6.98
N ASN A 30 0.54 21.41 -7.90
CA ASN A 30 -0.39 21.42 -9.03
C ASN A 30 -0.95 20.01 -9.33
N PRO A 31 -1.62 19.40 -8.34
CA PRO A 31 -2.05 18.00 -8.40
C PRO A 31 -3.04 17.75 -9.55
N ILE A 32 -3.92 18.71 -9.87
CA ILE A 32 -4.93 18.54 -10.92
C ILE A 32 -4.26 18.38 -12.29
N TYR A 33 -3.29 19.23 -12.62
CA TYR A 33 -2.60 19.16 -13.90
C TYR A 33 -1.71 17.92 -13.98
N MET A 34 -0.98 17.66 -12.89
CA MET A 34 -0.05 16.54 -12.83
C MET A 34 -0.74 15.18 -12.84
N LEU A 35 -1.88 15.00 -12.17
CA LEU A 35 -2.64 13.75 -12.25
C LEU A 35 -3.27 13.52 -13.63
N ALA A 36 -3.59 14.60 -14.35
CA ALA A 36 -4.19 14.51 -15.68
C ALA A 36 -3.15 14.20 -16.78
N ASN A 37 -1.89 14.63 -16.62
CA ASN A 37 -0.88 14.57 -17.68
C ASN A 37 0.38 13.79 -17.28
N CYS A 38 0.64 13.62 -15.99
CA CYS A 38 1.91 13.15 -15.44
C CYS A 38 1.68 12.12 -14.32
N LYS A 39 0.63 11.31 -14.47
CA LYS A 39 0.17 10.37 -13.44
C LYS A 39 1.24 9.34 -13.08
N MET A 40 2.07 8.94 -14.04
CA MET A 40 3.19 8.02 -13.81
C MET A 40 4.29 8.73 -13.02
N ALA A 41 4.70 9.92 -13.44
CA ALA A 41 5.73 10.70 -12.74
C ALA A 41 5.34 11.07 -11.30
N CYS A 42 4.04 11.17 -10.99
CA CYS A 42 3.57 11.41 -9.62
C CYS A 42 3.41 10.13 -8.79
N GLY A 43 3.68 8.94 -9.35
CA GLY A 43 3.53 7.68 -8.62
C GLY A 43 2.08 7.31 -8.31
N GLU A 44 1.13 7.94 -8.99
CA GLU A 44 -0.32 7.83 -8.78
C GLU A 44 -0.94 6.74 -9.66
N CYS A 45 -0.10 6.09 -10.43
CA CYS A 45 -0.44 4.86 -11.05
C CYS A 45 -0.15 3.72 -10.09
N ASP A 46 -1.20 2.97 -9.76
CA ASP A 46 -1.08 1.56 -9.42
C ASP A 46 -0.54 0.87 -10.67
N VAL A 47 0.78 0.96 -10.87
CA VAL A 47 1.47 0.09 -11.78
C VAL A 47 1.46 -1.24 -11.06
N VAL A 48 0.32 -1.94 -11.15
CA VAL A 48 0.29 -3.39 -11.15
C VAL A 48 1.08 -3.76 -12.41
N GLY A 49 2.39 -3.55 -12.35
CA GLY A 49 3.34 -3.98 -13.36
C GLY A 49 3.07 -5.45 -13.43
N ILE A 50 2.46 -5.89 -14.54
CA ILE A 50 1.78 -7.16 -14.65
C ILE A 50 2.71 -8.21 -14.05
N CYS A 51 2.41 -8.57 -12.81
CA CYS A 51 3.24 -9.50 -12.10
C CYS A 51 2.63 -10.84 -12.40
N SER A 52 3.06 -11.34 -13.55
CA SER A 52 2.62 -12.59 -14.09
C SER A 52 3.83 -13.42 -14.46
N ASP A 53 3.63 -14.71 -14.41
CA ASP A 53 4.59 -15.64 -14.97
C ASP A 53 4.66 -15.50 -16.49
N LYS A 54 5.89 -15.49 -17.02
CA LYS A 54 6.20 -15.53 -18.45
C LYS A 54 6.25 -16.96 -18.99
N ASN A 55 6.24 -17.96 -18.10
CA ASN A 55 6.30 -19.37 -18.47
C ASN A 55 5.21 -20.18 -17.76
N GLU A 56 4.52 -21.04 -18.51
CA GLU A 56 3.47 -21.93 -17.99
C GLU A 56 3.99 -22.93 -16.93
N GLN A 57 5.30 -23.24 -16.95
CA GLN A 57 5.93 -24.17 -16.01
C GLN A 57 6.35 -23.51 -14.68
N CYS A 58 6.23 -22.18 -14.56
CA CYS A 58 6.65 -21.44 -13.38
C CYS A 58 6.05 -22.00 -12.08
N SER A 59 4.77 -22.37 -12.09
CA SER A 59 4.11 -22.96 -10.91
C SER A 59 4.71 -24.31 -10.52
N GLY A 60 5.08 -25.13 -11.50
CA GLY A 60 5.75 -26.40 -11.25
C GLY A 60 7.15 -26.19 -10.70
N TRP A 61 7.93 -25.29 -11.30
CA TRP A 61 9.29 -24.97 -10.88
C TRP A 61 9.33 -24.35 -9.47
N ALA A 62 8.40 -23.44 -9.16
CA ALA A 62 8.28 -22.90 -7.81
C ALA A 62 7.97 -23.99 -6.78
N GLN A 63 7.08 -24.95 -7.09
CA GLN A 63 6.82 -26.11 -6.22
C GLN A 63 8.06 -27.00 -6.02
N PHE A 64 8.98 -27.04 -6.98
CA PHE A 64 10.26 -27.75 -6.86
C PHE A 64 11.37 -26.93 -6.19
N GLY A 65 11.09 -25.72 -5.70
CA GLY A 65 12.07 -24.88 -5.00
C GLY A 65 13.05 -24.15 -5.92
N GLU A 66 12.65 -23.90 -7.18
CA GLU A 66 13.47 -23.13 -8.13
C GLU A 66 13.56 -21.65 -7.75
N CYS A 67 12.61 -21.13 -6.96
CA CYS A 67 12.67 -19.74 -6.47
C CYS A 67 13.91 -19.51 -5.61
N GLU A 68 14.36 -20.52 -4.85
CA GLU A 68 15.57 -20.49 -4.04
C GLU A 68 16.80 -21.04 -4.78
N SER A 69 16.60 -22.05 -5.62
CA SER A 69 17.69 -22.74 -6.32
C SER A 69 18.15 -22.01 -7.59
N ASN A 70 17.24 -21.28 -8.24
CA ASN A 70 17.48 -20.50 -9.45
C ASN A 70 16.75 -19.13 -9.39
N PRO A 71 17.04 -18.32 -8.37
CA PRO A 71 16.30 -17.09 -8.09
C PRO A 71 16.40 -16.09 -9.24
N GLN A 72 17.54 -16.01 -9.94
CA GLN A 72 17.70 -15.05 -11.02
C GLN A 72 16.72 -15.31 -12.18
N TYR A 73 16.63 -16.57 -12.63
CA TYR A 73 15.73 -16.93 -13.72
C TYR A 73 14.27 -16.82 -13.29
N MET A 74 13.97 -17.29 -12.08
CA MET A 74 12.62 -17.30 -11.53
C MET A 74 12.11 -15.88 -11.23
N LEU A 75 12.97 -14.98 -10.75
CA LEU A 75 12.60 -13.57 -10.60
C LEU A 75 12.46 -12.86 -11.93
N GLU A 76 13.06 -13.33 -13.02
CA GLU A 76 12.86 -12.70 -14.32
C GLU A 76 11.58 -13.20 -15.03
N ASN A 77 11.24 -14.47 -14.83
CA ASN A 77 10.24 -15.18 -15.63
C ASN A 77 9.06 -15.73 -14.84
N CYS A 78 9.18 -15.84 -13.52
CA CYS A 78 8.25 -16.57 -12.66
C CYS A 78 7.94 -15.79 -11.37
N LYS A 79 7.91 -14.46 -11.44
CA LYS A 79 7.72 -13.58 -10.28
C LYS A 79 6.43 -13.87 -9.53
N GLU A 80 5.37 -14.24 -10.24
CA GLU A 80 4.08 -14.59 -9.64
C GLU A 80 4.16 -15.92 -8.90
N SER A 81 4.68 -16.95 -9.56
CA SER A 81 4.88 -18.25 -8.92
C SER A 81 5.83 -18.22 -7.72
N CYS A 82 6.79 -17.28 -7.70
CA CYS A 82 7.67 -17.09 -6.54
C CYS A 82 7.10 -16.19 -5.45
N GLY A 83 5.91 -15.61 -5.63
CA GLY A 83 5.30 -14.72 -4.65
C GLY A 83 5.96 -13.34 -4.56
N GLU A 84 6.73 -12.97 -5.59
CA GLU A 84 7.53 -11.74 -5.64
C GLU A 84 6.76 -10.58 -6.30
N CYS A 85 5.45 -10.77 -6.46
CA CYS A 85 4.48 -9.75 -6.84
C CYS A 85 4.12 -8.86 -5.67
N GLY A 86 5.11 -8.13 -5.15
CA GLY A 86 4.96 -7.11 -4.12
C GLY A 86 5.78 -5.90 -4.51
N GLY A 87 5.25 -5.12 -5.45
CA GLY A 87 5.90 -3.93 -5.99
C GLY A 87 5.01 -2.71 -5.87
N ASP A 88 4.35 -2.52 -4.74
CA ASP A 88 3.62 -1.29 -4.46
C ASP A 88 4.34 -0.51 -3.35
N THR A 89 4.61 0.75 -3.72
CA THR A 89 4.59 1.94 -2.86
C THR A 89 5.39 1.87 -1.57
N ASN A 90 6.54 2.54 -1.55
CA ASN A 90 6.96 3.34 -0.41
C ASN A 90 6.72 2.75 0.99
N GLU A 91 6.97 1.45 1.19
CA GLU A 91 7.09 0.86 2.53
C GLU A 91 8.54 1.05 2.99
N LYS A 92 9.00 2.31 2.96
CA LYS A 92 9.84 2.81 4.04
C LYS A 92 8.97 2.95 5.29
N PHE A 93 8.46 1.84 5.79
CA PHE A 93 7.97 1.70 7.16
C PHE A 93 8.28 0.32 7.75
N SER A 94 9.48 -0.22 7.46
CA SER A 94 10.19 -0.94 8.53
C SER A 94 10.92 0.06 9.43
N THR A 95 10.11 0.79 10.18
CA THR A 95 10.34 1.13 11.59
C THR A 95 9.01 1.63 12.08
N GLN A 96 8.21 0.74 12.67
CA GLN A 96 7.21 1.08 13.66
C GLN A 96 6.34 2.30 13.26
N LEU A 97 5.29 2.05 12.46
CA LEU A 97 4.05 2.79 12.75
C LEU A 97 3.79 2.58 14.24
N PRO A 98 3.49 3.63 15.04
CA PRO A 98 3.10 3.41 16.41
C PRO A 98 1.86 2.54 16.36
N VAL A 99 2.06 1.25 16.63
CA VAL A 99 1.02 0.38 17.14
C VAL A 99 0.37 1.26 18.20
N GLY A 100 -0.93 1.52 18.06
CA GLY A 100 -1.72 2.01 19.18
C GLY A 100 -1.31 1.22 20.43
N PRO A 101 -1.41 1.82 21.61
CA PRO A 101 -0.72 1.39 22.83
C PRO A 101 -0.58 -0.12 22.88
N ILE A 102 0.65 -0.60 22.97
CA ILE A 102 0.98 -2.03 23.08
C ILE A 102 0.12 -2.62 24.21
N GLY A 103 -1.06 -3.15 23.87
CA GLY A 103 -2.10 -3.54 24.82
C GLY A 103 -3.49 -3.01 24.49
N CYS A 104 -4.44 -3.93 24.30
CA CYS A 104 -5.88 -3.64 24.38
C CYS A 104 -6.30 -3.43 25.85
N GLU A 105 -5.66 -2.47 26.49
CA GLU A 105 -5.86 -2.16 27.90
C GLU A 105 -6.03 -0.66 28.05
N ASP A 106 -6.99 -0.29 28.89
CA ASP A 106 -7.21 1.08 29.27
C ASP A 106 -6.07 1.52 30.20
N THR A 107 -5.42 2.64 29.87
CA THR A 107 -4.31 3.17 30.67
C THR A 107 -4.81 4.00 31.85
N ASN A 108 -6.12 4.29 31.90
CA ASN A 108 -6.77 5.03 32.97
C ASN A 108 -7.97 4.25 33.54
N ALA A 109 -8.07 4.19 34.87
CA ALA A 109 -9.20 3.57 35.56
C ALA A 109 -10.56 4.24 35.27
N SER A 110 -10.55 5.46 34.72
CA SER A 110 -11.75 6.24 34.38
C SER A 110 -12.26 5.98 32.95
N CYS A 111 -11.58 5.14 32.16
CA CYS A 111 -11.94 4.90 30.76
C CYS A 111 -13.38 4.40 30.58
N GLU A 112 -13.88 3.52 31.48
CA GLU A 112 -15.27 3.06 31.44
C GLU A 112 -16.27 4.21 31.70
N SER A 113 -15.98 5.09 32.66
CA SER A 113 -16.83 6.24 32.95
C SER A 113 -16.82 7.26 31.82
N TRP A 114 -15.66 7.53 31.23
CA TRP A 114 -15.53 8.43 30.09
C TRP A 114 -16.26 7.91 28.86
N ALA A 115 -16.13 6.61 28.56
CA ALA A 115 -16.92 5.98 27.51
C ALA A 115 -18.43 6.11 27.76
N ALA A 116 -18.89 5.90 29.00
CA ALA A 116 -20.29 6.07 29.38
C ALA A 116 -20.78 7.53 29.33
N GLU A 117 -19.89 8.50 29.54
CA GLU A 117 -20.15 9.94 29.44
C GLU A 117 -20.10 10.47 28.00
N GLY A 118 -19.76 9.61 27.03
CA GLY A 118 -19.79 9.92 25.59
C GLY A 118 -18.46 10.39 25.01
N GLU A 119 -17.36 10.22 25.74
CA GLU A 119 -16.01 10.61 25.32
C GLU A 119 -15.57 9.88 24.04
N CYS A 120 -16.12 8.69 23.76
CA CYS A 120 -15.90 7.99 22.48
C CYS A 120 -16.41 8.76 21.25
N THR A 121 -17.22 9.80 21.43
CA THR A 121 -17.66 10.70 20.35
C THR A 121 -17.12 12.11 20.50
N ALA A 122 -16.94 12.59 21.74
CA ALA A 122 -16.43 13.92 22.01
C ALA A 122 -14.90 14.04 21.83
N ASN A 123 -14.14 13.00 22.18
CA ASN A 123 -12.67 13.00 22.21
C ASN A 123 -12.09 11.69 21.67
N VAL A 124 -12.39 11.42 20.39
CA VAL A 124 -12.04 10.18 19.67
C VAL A 124 -10.54 9.85 19.74
N GLU A 125 -9.66 10.78 19.39
CA GLU A 125 -8.20 10.53 19.39
C GLU A 125 -7.68 10.19 20.79
N PHE A 126 -8.15 10.92 21.81
CA PHE A 126 -7.78 10.68 23.20
C PHE A 126 -8.21 9.29 23.68
N MET A 127 -9.43 8.88 23.32
CA MET A 127 -9.98 7.57 23.69
C MET A 127 -9.27 6.42 22.94
N ILE A 128 -8.89 6.60 21.67
CA ILE A 128 -8.09 5.62 20.93
C ILE A 128 -6.71 5.41 21.57
N GLU A 129 -6.07 6.48 22.03
CA GLU A 129 -4.71 6.42 22.60
C GLU A 129 -4.66 6.01 24.08
N ASN A 130 -5.68 6.32 24.88
CA ASN A 130 -5.62 6.09 26.33
C ASN A 130 -6.60 5.02 26.81
N CYS A 131 -7.68 4.80 26.06
CA CYS A 131 -8.77 3.92 26.43
C CYS A 131 -9.15 2.96 25.29
N PRO A 132 -8.20 2.25 24.66
CA PRO A 132 -8.47 1.47 23.44
C PRO A 132 -9.54 0.39 23.65
N ARG A 133 -9.62 -0.20 24.85
CA ARG A 133 -10.63 -1.22 25.19
C ARG A 133 -12.00 -0.58 25.41
N SER A 134 -12.07 0.51 26.16
CA SER A 134 -13.33 1.22 26.39
C SER A 134 -13.86 1.94 25.13
N TYR A 135 -12.97 2.29 24.18
CA TYR A 135 -13.34 2.88 22.89
C TYR A 135 -13.83 1.84 21.87
N GLY A 136 -13.37 0.59 21.94
CA GLY A 136 -13.67 -0.44 20.96
C GLY A 136 -12.79 -0.39 19.71
N SER A 137 -11.60 0.22 19.80
CA SER A 137 -10.55 0.12 18.76
C SER A 137 -9.80 -1.21 18.83
N CYS A 138 -10.11 -2.01 19.85
CA CYS A 138 -9.88 -3.42 20.02
C CYS A 138 -11.14 -4.02 20.70
#